data_AF-A0A842LMM6-F1
#
_entry.id   AF-A0A842LMM6-F1
#
_cell.length_a   1.000
_cell.length_b   1.000
_cell.length_c   1.000
_cell.angle_alpha   90.00
_cell.angle_beta   90.00
_cell.angle_gamma   90.00
#
_symmetry.space_group_name_H-M   'P 1'
#
loop_
_entity.id
_entity.type
_entity.pdbx_description
1 polymer ?
#
loop_
_entity_poly.entity_id
_entity_poly.type
_entity_poly.pdbx_seq_one_letter_code
_entity_poly.pdbx_strand_id
1 'polypeptide(L)'
;MPTKIAGDRCLLVGNAAGQVKPLTGGGLAFLSLCAPLAGRVAARGPQALSEYERDCRRMIGEEVSFQERARSIFLRLKPEALEEMVQTLSHPKLANFLAECADIDQFASLPPKILARPQLWPLLLPLTYWLSEWGWP
;
A
#
# COMPACT_ATOMS: atom_id res chain seq x y z
N MET A 1 -0.57 6.20 -8.11
CA MET A 1 -0.25 7.64 -8.08
C MET A 1 0.33 8.07 -9.43
N PRO A 2 -0.05 9.24 -9.99
CA PRO A 2 0.46 9.75 -11.27
C PRO A 2 1.98 10.00 -11.27
N THR A 3 2.57 9.99 -12.46
CA THR A 3 4.01 10.27 -12.67
C THR A 3 4.35 11.75 -12.53
N LYS A 4 3.36 12.66 -12.56
CA LYS A 4 3.55 14.08 -12.30
C LYS A 4 2.41 14.63 -11.43
N ILE A 5 2.72 15.22 -10.28
CA ILE A 5 1.73 15.85 -9.38
C ILE A 5 2.05 17.31 -9.04
N ALA A 6 3.15 17.84 -9.57
CA ALA A 6 3.52 19.24 -9.49
C ALA A 6 4.14 19.71 -10.80
N GLY A 7 3.91 20.97 -11.17
CA GLY A 7 4.49 21.56 -12.37
C GLY A 7 4.01 22.98 -12.61
N ASP A 8 4.83 23.76 -13.30
CA ASP A 8 4.58 25.16 -13.66
C ASP A 8 4.25 26.04 -12.45
N ARG A 9 2.96 26.17 -12.13
CA ARG A 9 2.44 26.90 -10.96
C ARG A 9 1.30 26.14 -10.27
N CYS A 10 1.27 24.82 -10.44
CA CYS A 10 0.21 23.94 -9.96
C CYS A 10 0.76 22.81 -9.09
N LEU A 11 -0.01 22.45 -8.07
CA LEU A 11 0.19 21.34 -7.16
C LEU A 11 -1.13 20.57 -7.09
N LEU A 12 -1.08 19.25 -7.26
CA LEU A 12 -2.20 18.37 -7.01
C LEU A 12 -2.06 17.78 -5.61
N VAL A 13 -3.17 17.64 -4.88
CA VAL A 13 -3.19 17.02 -3.54
C VAL A 13 -4.42 16.15 -3.37
N GLY A 14 -4.37 15.17 -2.47
CA GLY A 14 -5.47 14.25 -2.20
C GLY A 14 -5.83 13.41 -3.42
N ASN A 15 -7.13 13.21 -3.64
CA ASN A 15 -7.66 12.39 -4.73
C ASN A 15 -7.19 12.90 -6.10
N ALA A 16 -7.05 14.22 -6.29
CA ALA A 16 -6.56 14.80 -7.54
C ALA A 16 -5.11 14.37 -7.87
N ALA A 17 -4.31 14.09 -6.84
CA ALA A 17 -2.95 13.55 -6.98
C ALA A 17 -2.89 12.02 -6.89
N GLY A 18 -4.03 11.33 -6.84
CA GLY A 18 -4.07 9.88 -6.61
C GLY A 18 -3.46 9.46 -5.27
N GLN A 19 -3.54 10.33 -4.24
CA GLN A 19 -3.10 10.05 -2.87
C GLN A 19 -4.22 9.28 -2.12
N VAL A 20 -4.53 8.09 -2.63
CA VAL A 20 -5.56 7.19 -2.10
C VAL A 20 -4.91 5.86 -1.78
N LYS A 21 -5.27 5.25 -0.64
CA LYS A 21 -4.88 3.88 -0.28
C LYS A 21 -5.52 2.89 -1.24
N PRO A 22 -4.75 2.19 -2.10
CA PRO A 22 -5.33 1.31 -3.12
C PRO A 22 -6.23 0.19 -2.57
N LEU A 23 -5.90 -0.40 -1.41
CA LEU A 23 -6.69 -1.51 -0.86
C LEU A 23 -8.00 -1.07 -0.20
N THR A 24 -8.05 0.13 0.37
CA THR A 24 -9.22 0.59 1.15
C THR A 24 -10.02 1.69 0.47
N GLY A 25 -9.47 2.33 -0.57
CA GLY A 25 -10.05 3.51 -1.20
C GLY A 25 -9.99 4.77 -0.34
N GLY A 26 -9.38 4.71 0.85
CA GLY A 26 -9.29 5.84 1.78
C GLY A 26 -8.21 6.85 1.39
N GLY A 27 -8.56 8.15 1.30
CA GLY A 27 -7.61 9.22 0.99
C GLY A 27 -7.12 10.04 2.19
N LEU A 28 -7.83 10.01 3.32
CA LEU A 28 -7.57 10.92 4.45
C LEU A 28 -6.19 10.76 5.08
N ALA A 29 -5.72 9.52 5.24
CA ALA A 29 -4.41 9.26 5.83
C ALA A 29 -3.25 9.74 4.93
N PHE A 30 -3.32 9.47 3.62
CA PHE A 30 -2.30 9.99 2.70
C PHE A 30 -2.42 11.51 2.53
N LEU A 31 -3.64 12.05 2.55
CA LEU A 31 -3.88 13.48 2.53
C LEU A 31 -3.28 14.18 3.77
N SER A 32 -3.44 13.63 4.98
CA SER A 32 -2.90 14.22 6.20
C SER A 32 -1.36 14.29 6.18
N LEU A 33 -0.71 13.35 5.49
CA LEU A 33 0.73 13.32 5.25
C LEU A 33 1.17 14.32 4.16
N CYS A 34 0.47 14.36 3.03
CA CYS A 34 0.89 15.12 1.85
C CYS A 34 0.40 16.58 1.81
N ALA A 35 -0.71 16.93 2.48
CA ALA A 35 -1.23 18.29 2.49
C ALA A 35 -0.28 19.30 3.19
N PRO A 36 0.35 18.98 4.35
CA PRO A 36 1.33 19.87 4.96
C PRO A 36 2.54 20.13 4.05
N LEU A 37 2.98 19.13 3.28
CA LEU A 37 4.04 19.29 2.29
C LEU A 37 3.63 20.26 1.18
N ALA A 38 2.40 20.15 0.68
CA ALA A 38 1.87 21.02 -0.36
C ALA A 38 1.86 22.49 0.11
N GLY A 39 1.38 22.74 1.34
CA GLY A 39 1.37 24.08 1.94
C GLY A 39 2.78 24.67 2.09
N ARG A 40 3.74 23.88 2.58
CA ARG A 40 5.15 24.33 2.72
C ARG A 40 5.79 24.67 1.38
N VAL A 41 5.54 23.86 0.34
CA VAL A 41 6.07 24.11 -1.00
C VAL A 41 5.39 25.32 -1.64
N ALA A 42 4.06 25.44 -1.51
CA ALA A 42 3.31 26.59 -2.02
C ALA A 42 3.81 27.93 -1.43
N ALA A 43 4.11 27.95 -0.12
CA ALA A 43 4.66 29.14 0.54
C ALA A 43 6.07 29.54 0.05
N ARG A 44 6.86 28.58 -0.44
CA ARG A 44 8.20 28.83 -0.99
C ARG A 44 8.16 29.27 -2.45
N GLY A 45 7.11 28.93 -3.19
CA GLY A 45 6.92 29.32 -4.58
C GLY A 45 7.37 28.28 -5.62
N PRO A 46 7.26 28.60 -6.92
CA PRO A 46 7.41 27.64 -8.03
C PRO A 46 8.73 26.86 -8.06
N GLN A 47 9.81 27.46 -7.58
CA GLN A 47 11.14 26.84 -7.52
C GLN A 47 11.21 25.61 -6.60
N ALA A 48 10.27 25.47 -5.67
CA ALA A 48 10.21 24.34 -4.74
C ALA A 48 9.28 23.20 -5.21
N LEU A 49 8.62 23.33 -6.38
CA LEU A 49 7.63 22.36 -6.85
C LEU A 49 8.21 20.95 -7.05
N SER A 50 9.46 20.85 -7.49
CA SER A 50 10.14 19.56 -7.66
C SER A 50 10.36 18.81 -6.35
N GLU A 51 10.44 19.54 -5.22
CA GLU A 51 10.57 18.94 -3.90
C GLU A 51 9.27 18.26 -3.47
N TYR A 52 8.11 18.83 -3.81
CA TYR A 52 6.80 18.30 -3.42
C TYR A 52 6.59 16.86 -3.90
N GLU A 53 6.82 16.62 -5.19
CA GLU A 53 6.60 15.30 -5.79
C GLU A 53 7.55 14.26 -5.20
N ARG A 54 8.83 14.60 -5.09
CA ARG A 54 9.85 13.73 -4.49
C ARG A 54 9.49 13.36 -3.05
N ASP A 55 9.09 14.35 -2.26
CA ASP A 55 8.85 14.15 -0.84
C ASP A 55 7.52 13.42 -0.59
N CYS A 56 6.49 13.65 -1.39
CA CYS A 56 5.28 12.81 -1.38
C CYS A 56 5.60 11.35 -1.73
N ARG A 57 6.39 11.11 -2.78
CA ARG A 57 6.80 9.74 -3.14
C ARG A 57 7.61 9.06 -2.04
N ARG A 58 8.50 9.81 -1.37
CA ARG A 58 9.23 9.27 -0.22
C ARG A 58 8.29 8.90 0.94
N MET A 59 7.23 9.67 1.14
CA MET A 59 6.34 9.52 2.29
C MET A 59 5.31 8.39 2.12
N ILE A 60 4.72 8.24 0.94
CA ILE A 60 3.63 7.27 0.71
C ILE A 60 3.89 6.30 -0.44
N GLY A 61 4.97 6.47 -1.21
CA GLY A 61 5.18 5.75 -2.46
C GLY A 61 5.38 4.24 -2.29
N GLU A 62 6.06 3.82 -1.21
CA GLU A 62 6.21 2.41 -0.88
C GLU A 62 4.84 1.76 -0.61
N GLU A 63 4.04 2.39 0.25
CA GLU A 63 2.72 1.90 0.64
C GLU A 63 1.75 1.88 -0.56
N VAL A 64 1.72 2.93 -1.38
CA VAL A 64 0.94 2.97 -2.63
C VAL A 64 1.36 1.81 -3.53
N SER A 65 2.67 1.61 -3.75
CA SER A 65 3.14 0.57 -4.67
C SER A 65 2.84 -0.84 -4.15
N PHE A 66 2.99 -1.05 -2.84
CA PHE A 66 2.65 -2.32 -2.20
C PHE A 66 1.17 -2.64 -2.33
N GLN A 67 0.31 -1.70 -1.95
CA GLN A 67 -1.13 -1.87 -1.99
C GLN A 67 -1.68 -2.02 -3.41
N GLU A 68 -1.12 -1.31 -4.42
CA GLU A 68 -1.50 -1.50 -5.83
C GLU A 68 -1.19 -2.93 -6.31
N ARG A 69 -0.02 -3.48 -5.93
CA ARG A 69 0.32 -4.88 -6.26
C ARG A 69 -0.62 -5.85 -5.56
N ALA A 70 -0.86 -5.66 -4.27
CA ALA A 70 -1.78 -6.50 -3.51
C ALA A 70 -3.20 -6.46 -4.09
N ARG A 71 -3.68 -5.27 -4.47
CA ARG A 71 -4.98 -5.09 -5.16
C ARG A 71 -5.01 -5.80 -6.50
N SER A 72 -3.95 -5.69 -7.30
CA SER A 72 -3.86 -6.36 -8.60
C SER A 72 -3.93 -7.88 -8.46
N ILE A 73 -3.27 -8.46 -7.45
CA ILE A 73 -3.36 -9.88 -7.13
C ILE A 73 -4.79 -10.24 -6.72
N PHE A 74 -5.36 -9.50 -5.76
CA PHE A 74 -6.71 -9.72 -5.27
C PHE A 74 -7.75 -9.76 -6.40
N LEU A 75 -7.67 -8.81 -7.35
CA LEU A 75 -8.59 -8.73 -8.49
C LEU A 75 -8.43 -9.87 -9.51
N ARG A 76 -7.35 -10.64 -9.43
CA ARG A 76 -7.08 -11.80 -10.31
C ARG A 76 -7.40 -13.13 -9.62
N LEU A 77 -7.76 -13.13 -8.34
CA LEU A 77 -8.09 -14.35 -7.61
C LEU A 77 -9.33 -15.01 -8.18
N LYS A 78 -9.23 -16.32 -8.46
CA LYS A 78 -10.40 -17.17 -8.68
C LYS A 78 -11.16 -17.36 -7.37
N PRO A 79 -12.48 -17.65 -7.40
CA PRO A 79 -13.28 -17.87 -6.20
C PRO A 79 -12.66 -18.88 -5.23
N GLU A 80 -12.09 -19.97 -5.73
CA GLU A 80 -11.49 -21.03 -4.92
C GLU A 80 -10.24 -20.53 -4.18
N ALA A 81 -9.40 -19.76 -4.86
CA ALA A 81 -8.22 -19.15 -4.27
C ALA A 81 -8.57 -18.07 -3.22
N LEU A 82 -9.65 -17.32 -3.44
CA LEU A 82 -10.17 -16.36 -2.48
C LEU A 82 -10.66 -17.07 -1.21
N GLU A 83 -11.40 -18.17 -1.36
CA GLU A 83 -11.89 -18.96 -0.22
C GLU A 83 -10.73 -19.56 0.60
N GLU A 84 -9.74 -20.14 -0.07
CA GLU A 84 -8.53 -20.65 0.58
C GLU A 84 -7.77 -19.53 1.31
N MET A 85 -7.64 -18.35 0.70
CA MET A 85 -7.04 -17.18 1.35
C MET A 85 -7.79 -16.80 2.63
N VAL A 86 -9.12 -16.74 2.59
CA VAL A 86 -9.94 -16.42 3.77
C VAL A 86 -9.78 -17.48 4.86
N GLN A 87 -9.77 -18.77 4.49
CA GLN A 87 -9.60 -19.87 5.44
C GLN A 87 -8.21 -19.84 6.10
N THR A 88 -7.15 -19.63 5.32
CA THR A 88 -5.78 -19.47 5.84
C THR A 88 -5.67 -18.30 6.80
N LEU A 89 -6.17 -17.12 6.41
CA LEU A 89 -6.12 -15.90 7.24
C LEU A 89 -6.96 -16.04 8.53
N SER A 90 -8.00 -16.87 8.52
CA SER A 90 -8.84 -17.17 9.68
C SER A 90 -8.21 -18.14 10.68
N HIS A 91 -7.08 -18.77 10.34
CA HIS A 91 -6.39 -19.67 11.27
C HIS A 91 -5.96 -18.90 12.54
N PRO A 92 -6.26 -19.38 13.77
CA PRO A 92 -6.08 -18.60 15.00
C PRO A 92 -4.68 -18.01 15.19
N LYS A 93 -3.63 -18.76 14.85
CA LYS A 93 -2.24 -18.26 14.93
C LYS A 93 -1.98 -17.07 14.00
N LEU A 94 -2.53 -17.10 12.79
CA LEU A 94 -2.34 -16.05 11.80
C LEU A 94 -3.24 -14.85 12.11
N ALA A 95 -4.50 -15.09 12.48
CA ALA A 95 -5.42 -14.06 12.93
C ALA A 95 -4.87 -13.28 14.14
N ASN A 96 -4.34 -13.97 15.16
CA ASN A 96 -3.72 -13.32 16.32
C ASN A 96 -2.48 -12.50 15.91
N PHE A 97 -1.62 -13.06 15.06
CA PHE A 97 -0.47 -12.32 14.54
C PHE A 97 -0.89 -11.05 13.78
N LEU A 98 -1.90 -11.14 12.92
CA LEU A 98 -2.42 -9.99 12.18
C LEU A 98 -3.04 -8.96 13.13
N ALA A 99 -3.80 -9.40 14.15
CA ALA A 99 -4.37 -8.50 15.15
C ALA A 99 -3.30 -7.74 15.94
N GLU A 100 -2.14 -8.35 16.19
CA GLU A 100 -1.01 -7.71 16.89
C GLU A 100 -0.19 -6.78 15.98
N CYS A 101 0.00 -7.16 14.71
CA CYS A 101 1.05 -6.59 13.87
C CYS A 101 0.55 -5.81 12.65
N ALA A 102 -0.70 -6.03 12.22
CA ALA A 102 -1.26 -5.39 11.05
C ALA A 102 -1.67 -3.95 11.35
N ASP A 103 -1.20 -3.06 10.49
CA ASP A 103 -1.54 -1.65 10.51
C ASP A 103 -2.11 -1.30 9.14
N ILE A 104 -3.34 -0.78 9.12
CA ILE A 104 -4.08 -0.40 7.91
C ILE A 104 -3.43 0.79 7.18
N ASP A 105 -2.52 1.52 7.83
CA ASP A 105 -1.73 2.60 7.26
C ASP A 105 -0.36 2.13 6.75
N GLN A 106 0.09 0.92 7.12
CA GLN A 106 1.44 0.41 6.87
C GLN A 106 1.44 -1.07 6.47
N PHE A 107 0.67 -1.45 5.46
CA PHE A 107 0.62 -2.84 4.97
C PHE A 107 1.98 -3.31 4.42
N ALA A 108 2.80 -2.40 3.87
CA ALA A 108 4.15 -2.73 3.41
C ALA A 108 5.06 -3.27 4.52
N SER A 109 4.74 -3.02 5.80
CA SER A 109 5.48 -3.54 6.95
C SER A 109 5.16 -5.00 7.29
N LEU A 110 4.08 -5.59 6.75
CA LEU A 110 3.65 -6.95 7.08
C LEU A 110 4.59 -8.05 6.54
N PRO A 111 5.04 -8.03 5.27
CA PRO A 111 5.92 -9.07 4.74
C PRO A 111 7.17 -9.34 5.59
N PRO A 112 7.98 -8.34 6.01
CA PRO A 112 9.14 -8.61 6.85
C PRO A 112 8.75 -9.15 8.25
N LYS A 113 7.61 -8.72 8.81
CA LYS A 113 7.11 -9.23 10.10
C LYS A 113 6.67 -10.69 10.03
N ILE A 114 6.13 -11.12 8.89
CA ILE A 114 5.79 -12.53 8.58
C ILE A 114 7.07 -13.35 8.38
N LEU A 115 8.03 -12.82 7.61
CA LEU A 115 9.30 -13.48 7.35
C LEU A 115 10.09 -13.73 8.65
N ALA A 116 10.01 -12.81 9.61
CA ALA A 116 10.61 -12.97 10.94
C ALA A 116 9.94 -14.03 11.84
N ARG A 117 8.84 -14.68 11.39
CA ARG A 117 8.09 -15.70 12.15
C ARG A 117 7.94 -17.01 11.35
N PRO A 118 8.98 -17.86 11.31
CA PRO A 118 8.96 -19.12 10.55
C PRO A 118 7.80 -20.06 10.89
N GLN A 119 7.28 -19.99 12.12
CA GLN A 119 6.12 -20.77 12.56
C GLN A 119 4.83 -20.47 11.79
N LEU A 120 4.74 -19.35 11.07
CA LEU A 120 3.60 -18.99 10.24
C LEU A 120 3.72 -19.51 8.80
N TRP A 121 4.93 -19.85 8.34
CA TRP A 121 5.16 -20.21 6.93
C TRP A 121 4.38 -21.45 6.49
N PRO A 122 4.28 -22.54 7.30
CA PRO A 122 3.48 -23.69 6.93
C PRO A 122 2.00 -23.36 6.69
N LEU A 123 1.47 -22.34 7.38
CA LEU A 123 0.09 -21.89 7.20
C LEU A 123 -0.12 -21.12 5.90
N LEU A 124 0.95 -20.54 5.35
CA LEU A 124 0.93 -19.77 4.10
C LEU A 124 1.26 -20.62 2.87
N LEU A 125 1.81 -21.84 3.05
CA LEU A 125 2.08 -22.78 1.95
C LEU A 125 0.88 -23.02 1.02
N PRO A 126 -0.37 -23.16 1.50
CA PRO A 126 -1.52 -23.35 0.61
C PRO A 126 -1.69 -22.17 -0.38
N LEU A 127 -1.42 -20.94 0.07
CA LEU A 127 -1.43 -19.75 -0.79
C LEU A 127 -0.32 -19.75 -1.85
N THR A 128 0.78 -20.47 -1.60
CA THR A 128 1.90 -20.53 -2.55
C THR A 128 1.60 -21.38 -3.78
N TYR A 129 0.66 -22.31 -3.70
CA TYR A 129 0.18 -23.07 -4.85
C TYR A 129 -0.35 -22.14 -5.95
N TRP A 130 -1.10 -21.12 -5.53
CA TRP A 130 -1.67 -20.12 -6.42
C TRP A 130 -0.71 -19.01 -6.83
N LEU A 131 0.44 -18.84 -6.16
CA LEU A 131 1.44 -17.82 -6.54
C LEU A 131 1.93 -17.99 -7.99
N SER A 132 2.01 -19.23 -8.48
CA SER A 132 2.37 -19.52 -9.88
C SER A 132 1.33 -19.02 -10.88
N GLU A 133 0.05 -18.97 -10.49
CA GLU A 133 -1.04 -18.43 -11.30
C GLU A 133 -1.24 -16.91 -11.13
N TRP A 134 -0.73 -16.32 -10.05
CA TRP A 134 -0.92 -14.89 -9.73
C TRP A 134 0.02 -13.94 -10.48
N GLY A 135 0.99 -14.47 -11.24
CA GLY A 135 1.88 -13.69 -12.10
C GLY A 135 2.86 -12.80 -11.32
N TRP A 136 3.35 -13.27 -10.18
CA TRP A 136 4.49 -12.66 -9.51
C TRP A 136 5.77 -12.95 -10.33
N PRO A 137 6.66 -11.96 -10.55
CA PRO A 137 7.95 -12.20 -11.21
C PRO A 137 8.89 -13.07 -10.39
#